data_AF-A0A098B333-F1
#
_entry.id   AF-A0A098B333-F1
#
_cell.length_a   1.000
_cell.length_b   1.000
_cell.length_c   1.000
_cell.angle_alpha   90.00
_cell.angle_beta   90.00
_cell.angle_gamma   90.00
#
_symmetry.space_group_name_H-M   'P 1'
#
loop_
_entity.id
_entity.type
_entity.pdbx_description
1 polymer ?
#
loop_
_entity_poly.entity_id
_entity_poly.type
_entity_poly.pdbx_seq_one_letter_code
_entity_poly.pdbx_strand_id
1 'polypeptide(L)'
;MEGKKIIRAVISIGLVVALITIIFVSQGHDPNNPHASIPREEWISGEKGHGFSVKNNQNPQKQCYRCHVKQDLGGKSYCQSCHDASGVDYALPD
;
A
#
# COMPACT_ATOMS: atom_id res chain seq x y z
N MET A 1 -0.97 -37.19 -31.99
CA MET A 1 -1.87 -36.27 -31.24
C MET A 1 -1.26 -35.75 -29.93
N GLU A 2 -0.26 -36.43 -29.34
CA GLU A 2 0.42 -35.99 -28.11
C GLU A 2 1.21 -34.69 -28.25
N GLY A 3 1.96 -34.49 -29.34
CA GLY A 3 2.72 -33.25 -29.54
C GLY A 3 1.86 -31.98 -29.51
N LYS A 4 0.64 -32.04 -30.07
CA LYS A 4 -0.33 -30.93 -29.99
C LYS A 4 -0.86 -30.70 -28.57
N LYS A 5 -0.97 -31.76 -27.74
CA LYS A 5 -1.34 -31.64 -26.32
C LYS A 5 -0.23 -31.00 -25.50
N ILE A 6 1.02 -31.38 -25.75
CA ILE A 6 2.20 -30.82 -25.07
C ILE A 6 2.35 -29.33 -25.40
N ILE A 7 2.25 -28.95 -26.67
CA ILE A 7 2.32 -27.54 -27.10
C ILE A 7 1.21 -26.72 -26.44
N ARG A 8 -0.03 -27.24 -26.40
CA ARG A 8 -1.14 -26.57 -25.70
C ARG A 8 -0.86 -26.40 -24.21
N ALA A 9 -0.31 -27.41 -23.54
CA ALA A 9 0.01 -27.33 -22.12
C ALA A 9 1.07 -26.25 -21.84
N VAL A 10 2.13 -26.18 -22.65
CA VAL A 10 3.18 -25.15 -22.50
C VAL A 10 2.60 -23.74 -22.70
N ILE A 11 1.76 -23.55 -23.72
CA ILE A 11 1.10 -22.24 -23.96
C ILE A 11 0.21 -21.88 -22.77
N SER A 12 -0.61 -22.80 -22.28
CA SER A 12 -1.49 -22.55 -21.14
C SER A 12 -0.71 -22.18 -19.88
N ILE A 13 0.38 -22.88 -19.58
CA ILE A 13 1.25 -22.54 -18.44
C ILE A 13 1.87 -21.17 -18.63
N GLY A 14 2.39 -20.87 -19.83
CA GLY A 14 2.96 -19.56 -20.15
C GLY A 14 1.97 -18.41 -19.96
N LEU A 15 0.72 -18.59 -20.39
CA LEU A 15 -0.34 -17.59 -20.20
C LEU A 15 -0.67 -17.37 -18.72
N VAL A 16 -0.69 -18.43 -17.91
CA VAL A 16 -0.93 -18.31 -16.46
C VAL A 16 0.21 -17.56 -15.78
N VAL A 17 1.47 -17.88 -16.11
CA VAL A 17 2.64 -17.19 -15.55
C VAL A 17 2.64 -15.71 -15.96
N ALA A 18 2.33 -15.40 -17.22
CA ALA A 18 2.21 -14.02 -17.70
C ALA A 18 1.12 -13.25 -16.95
N LEU A 19 -0.05 -13.86 -16.73
CA LEU A 19 -1.15 -13.24 -15.98
C LEU A 19 -0.75 -12.94 -14.53
N ILE A 20 -0.14 -13.90 -13.83
CA ILE A 20 0.35 -13.70 -12.46
C ILE A 20 1.37 -12.56 -12.41
N THR A 21 2.28 -12.51 -13.38
CA THR A 21 3.31 -11.47 -13.48
C THR A 21 2.67 -10.08 -13.66
N ILE A 22 1.69 -9.95 -14.55
CA ILE A 22 0.96 -8.70 -14.76
C ILE A 22 0.24 -8.25 -13.49
N ILE A 23 -0.44 -9.17 -12.80
CA ILE A 23 -1.12 -8.84 -11.53
C ILE A 23 -0.11 -8.34 -10.50
N PHE A 24 1.01 -9.05 -10.33
CA PHE A 24 2.03 -8.67 -9.35
C PHE A 24 2.69 -7.32 -9.67
N VAL A 25 3.05 -7.08 -10.93
CA VAL A 25 3.63 -5.80 -11.37
C VAL A 25 2.59 -4.66 -11.26
N SER A 26 1.33 -4.92 -11.59
CA SER A 26 0.26 -3.92 -11.51
C SER A 26 -0.02 -3.47 -10.07
N GLN A 27 0.18 -4.33 -9.07
CA GLN A 27 0.06 -3.96 -7.66
C GLN A 27 1.11 -2.93 -7.23
N GLY A 28 2.30 -2.93 -7.85
CA GLY A 28 3.34 -1.92 -7.62
C GLY A 28 3.20 -0.67 -8.49
N HIS A 29 2.26 -0.66 -9.43
CA HIS A 29 2.04 0.42 -10.40
C HIS A 29 0.65 1.02 -10.23
N ASP A 30 0.26 1.33 -8.99
CA ASP A 30 -0.90 2.18 -8.75
C ASP A 30 -0.48 3.65 -8.91
N PRO A 31 -0.87 4.33 -10.01
CA PRO A 31 -0.51 5.74 -10.24
C PRO A 31 -1.13 6.68 -9.20
N ASN A 32 -2.13 6.22 -8.43
CA ASN A 32 -2.74 6.98 -7.35
C ASN A 32 -2.08 6.71 -5.99
N ASN A 33 -1.22 5.69 -5.90
CA ASN A 33 -0.39 5.42 -4.74
C ASN A 33 1.08 5.75 -5.10
N PRO A 34 1.55 6.98 -4.84
CA PRO A 34 2.92 7.38 -5.13
C PRO A 34 3.98 6.58 -4.36
N HIS A 35 3.55 5.69 -3.45
CA HIS A 35 4.40 4.84 -2.62
C HIS A 35 4.36 3.36 -3.03
N ALA A 36 3.63 3.00 -4.09
CA ALA A 36 3.47 1.60 -4.53
C ALA A 36 4.80 0.93 -4.95
N SER A 37 5.80 1.73 -5.32
CA SER A 37 7.15 1.27 -5.66
C SER A 37 8.10 1.15 -4.46
N ILE A 38 7.71 1.61 -3.27
CA ILE A 38 8.53 1.56 -2.06
C ILE A 38 8.23 0.24 -1.32
N PRO A 39 9.25 -0.58 -0.99
CA PRO A 39 9.07 -1.78 -0.18
C PRO A 39 8.35 -1.48 1.13
N ARG A 40 7.45 -2.36 1.57
CA ARG A 40 6.64 -2.15 2.77
C ARG A 40 7.49 -1.89 4.02
N GLU A 41 8.56 -2.64 4.20
CA GLU A 41 9.47 -2.49 5.33
C GLU A 41 10.15 -1.13 5.32
N GLU A 42 10.59 -0.65 4.15
CA GLU A 42 11.16 0.70 3.99
C GLU A 42 10.10 1.79 4.22
N TRP A 43 8.87 1.55 3.75
CA TRP A 43 7.75 2.45 3.96
C TRP A 43 7.36 2.57 5.44
N ILE A 44 7.34 1.48 6.21
CA ILE A 44 6.91 1.50 7.61
C ILE A 44 8.05 1.92 8.54
N SER A 45 9.25 1.39 8.31
CA SER A 45 10.36 1.46 9.28
C SER A 45 11.63 2.15 8.77
N GLY A 46 11.67 2.54 7.49
CA GLY A 46 12.81 3.26 6.92
C GLY A 46 12.94 4.68 7.46
N GLU A 47 14.15 5.24 7.36
CA GLU A 47 14.50 6.57 7.87
C GLU A 47 13.69 7.72 7.26
N LYS A 48 13.05 7.48 6.10
CA LYS A 48 12.20 8.45 5.39
C LYS A 48 10.81 7.89 5.08
N GLY A 49 10.42 6.79 5.73
CA GLY A 49 9.14 6.14 5.53
C GLY A 49 7.98 6.85 6.25
N HIS A 50 6.77 6.33 6.06
CA HIS A 50 5.55 6.74 6.76
C HIS A 50 5.71 6.75 8.27
N GLY A 51 6.32 5.71 8.86
CA GLY A 51 6.53 5.64 10.31
C GLY A 51 7.43 6.77 10.82
N PHE A 52 8.43 7.18 10.04
CA PHE A 52 9.22 8.37 10.34
C PHE A 52 8.36 9.63 10.28
N SER A 53 7.55 9.82 9.24
CA SER A 53 6.65 10.98 9.13
C SER A 53 5.66 11.03 10.29
N VAL A 54 5.03 9.91 10.66
CA VAL A 54 4.09 9.85 11.79
C VAL A 54 4.74 10.29 13.09
N LYS A 55 5.98 9.84 13.37
CA LYS A 55 6.70 10.19 14.61
C LYS A 55 7.14 11.65 14.69
N ASN A 56 7.36 12.30 13.55
CA ASN A 56 7.94 13.64 13.50
C ASN A 56 6.96 14.73 13.06
N ASN A 57 5.73 14.37 12.67
CA ASN A 57 4.77 15.31 12.16
C ASN A 57 4.08 16.09 13.30
N GLN A 58 4.17 17.42 13.24
CA GLN A 58 3.50 18.34 14.17
C GLN A 58 2.21 18.93 13.58
N ASN A 59 1.86 18.60 12.34
CA ASN A 59 0.71 19.14 11.62
C ASN A 59 0.00 18.04 10.78
N PRO A 60 -0.70 17.10 11.43
CA PRO A 60 -1.38 15.99 10.74
C PRO A 60 -2.52 16.45 9.82
N GLN A 61 -3.17 17.57 10.10
CA GLN A 61 -4.28 18.07 9.27
C GLN A 61 -3.84 18.39 7.83
N LYS A 62 -2.68 19.04 7.67
CA LYS A 62 -2.17 19.48 6.36
C LYS A 62 -1.40 18.38 5.64
N GLN A 63 -0.77 17.48 6.39
CA GLN A 63 0.18 16.51 5.83
C GLN A 63 -0.39 15.10 5.69
N CYS A 64 -1.28 14.66 6.58
CA CYS A 64 -1.70 13.26 6.67
C CYS A 64 -3.17 13.06 6.29
N TYR A 65 -4.10 13.86 6.82
CA TYR A 65 -5.54 13.58 6.71
C TYR A 65 -6.01 13.47 5.26
N ARG A 66 -5.53 14.35 4.38
CA ARG A 66 -5.88 14.31 2.96
C ARG A 66 -5.54 12.96 2.31
N CYS A 67 -4.39 12.38 2.65
CA CYS A 67 -3.99 11.08 2.11
C CYS A 67 -4.88 9.95 2.65
N HIS A 68 -5.16 9.96 3.95
CA HIS A 68 -6.05 8.96 4.55
C HIS A 68 -7.50 9.07 4.07
N VAL A 69 -8.00 10.27 3.76
CA VAL A 69 -9.32 10.45 3.11
C VAL A 69 -9.31 9.86 1.70
N LYS A 70 -8.26 10.11 0.91
CA LYS A 70 -8.14 9.55 -0.45
C LYS A 70 -8.06 8.02 -0.48
N GLN A 71 -7.54 7.42 0.59
CA GLN A 71 -7.46 5.97 0.75
C GLN A 71 -8.69 5.39 1.45
N ASP A 72 -9.74 6.19 1.66
CA ASP A 72 -10.99 5.77 2.35
C ASP A 72 -10.77 5.26 3.78
N LEU A 73 -9.71 5.74 4.44
CA LEU A 73 -9.40 5.42 5.83
C LEU A 73 -10.08 6.37 6.83
N GLY A 74 -10.60 7.51 6.36
CA GLY A 74 -11.34 8.47 7.19
C GLY A 74 -10.54 9.66 7.73
N GLY A 75 -9.30 9.86 7.28
CA GLY A 75 -8.55 11.08 7.62
C GLY A 75 -8.11 11.10 9.09
N LYS A 76 -8.69 12.03 9.86
CA LYS A 76 -8.48 12.19 11.30
C LYS A 76 -8.93 10.97 12.09
N SER A 77 -10.08 10.38 11.73
CA SER A 77 -10.64 9.24 12.47
C SER A 77 -9.71 8.02 12.47
N TYR A 78 -8.96 7.82 11.38
CA TYR A 78 -7.97 6.75 11.28
C TYR A 78 -6.80 6.95 12.26
N CYS A 79 -6.32 8.18 12.38
CA CYS A 79 -5.26 8.50 13.33
C CYS A 79 -5.77 8.36 14.78
N GLN A 80 -7.02 8.80 15.03
CA GLN A 80 -7.65 8.67 16.34
C GLN A 80 -7.82 7.19 16.75
N SER A 81 -8.28 6.33 15.84
CA SER A 81 -8.45 4.90 16.15
C SER A 81 -7.14 4.22 16.54
N CYS A 82 -6.01 4.63 15.94
CA CYS A 82 -4.67 4.16 16.34
C CYS A 82 -4.29 4.63 17.75
N HIS A 83 -4.62 5.87 18.11
CA HIS A 83 -4.37 6.43 19.44
C HIS A 83 -5.22 5.72 20.50
N ASP A 84 -6.51 5.56 20.24
CA ASP A 84 -7.46 4.88 21.13
C ASP A 84 -7.01 3.43 21.38
N ALA A 85 -6.61 2.70 20.33
CA ALA A 85 -6.10 1.32 20.44
C ALA A 85 -4.78 1.23 21.23
N SER A 86 -3.97 2.29 21.20
CA SER A 86 -2.71 2.37 21.93
C SER A 86 -2.87 2.92 23.35
N GLY A 87 -4.09 3.27 23.76
CA GLY A 87 -4.37 3.92 25.05
C GLY A 87 -3.77 5.32 25.17
N VAL A 88 -3.53 6.00 24.04
CA VAL A 88 -2.99 7.37 24.00
C VAL A 88 -4.16 8.34 24.01
N ASP A 89 -4.39 8.99 25.15
CA ASP A 89 -5.38 10.07 25.27
C ASP A 89 -4.80 11.38 24.69
N TYR A 90 -4.97 11.56 23.39
CA TYR A 90 -4.54 12.75 22.67
C TYR A 90 -5.60 13.19 21.67
N ALA A 91 -6.09 14.42 21.82
CA ALA A 91 -7.02 15.03 20.90
C ALA A 91 -6.28 15.55 19.66
N LEU A 92 -6.45 14.84 18.54
CA LEU A 92 -5.87 15.24 17.27
C LEU A 92 -6.47 16.57 16.77
N PRO A 93 -5.66 17.52 16.27
CA PRO A 93 -6.16 18.78 15.74
C PRO A 93 -7.00 18.57 14.47
N ASP A 94 -7.93 19.49 14.19
CA ASP A 94 -8.76 19.52 12.98
C ASP A 94 -8.05 20.14 11.77
#